data_AF-A0A521KG23-F1
#
_entry.id   AF-A0A521KG23-F1
#
_cell.length_a   1.000
_cell.length_b   1.000
_cell.length_c   1.000
_cell.angle_alpha   90.00
_cell.angle_beta   90.00
_cell.angle_gamma   90.00
#
_symmetry.space_group_name_H-M   'P 1'
#
loop_
_entity.id
_entity.type
_entity.pdbx_description
1 polymer ?
#
loop_
_entity_poly.entity_id
_entity_poly.type
_entity_poly.pdbx_seq_one_letter_code
_entity_poly.pdbx_strand_id
1 'polypeptide(L)'
;MTIGSTLGLMSAYFGGKFDLILQRIVDAVQTLPLLVLAVALVAILGAGIWKGFWVLAVLSIPRPLRVIRGSVLSVREELFILSAQSLGATNNRVMFRHVLPNVMAPMIVLISYAIAITIVTEASLSFLGVGAQPPTPSWGVMLTGSGQAYFQTNPRLALLPGFAISSVVFAVNMFGDALRDELDPRMRGT
;
A
#
# COMPACT_ATOMS: atom_id res chain seq x y z
N MET A 1 -4.31 -2.28 3.27
CA MET A 1 -3.15 -2.21 4.19
C MET A 1 -3.27 -3.18 5.35
N THR A 2 -4.25 -3.02 6.25
CA THR A 2 -4.43 -3.86 7.44
C THR A 2 -4.44 -5.36 7.11
N ILE A 3 -5.23 -5.78 6.12
CA ILE A 3 -5.30 -7.19 5.68
C ILE A 3 -3.94 -7.70 5.21
N GLY A 4 -3.20 -6.91 4.43
CA GLY A 4 -1.88 -7.32 3.95
C GLY A 4 -0.88 -7.45 5.10
N SER A 5 -0.85 -6.49 6.03
CA SER A 5 0.04 -6.53 7.19
C SER A 5 -0.27 -7.70 8.12
N THR A 6 -1.56 -7.99 8.39
CA THR A 6 -1.95 -9.12 9.24
C THR A 6 -1.61 -10.45 8.57
N LEU A 7 -1.89 -10.58 7.27
CA LEU A 7 -1.49 -11.76 6.49
C LEU A 7 0.04 -11.93 6.48
N GLY A 8 0.80 -10.85 6.32
CA GLY A 8 2.28 -10.87 6.34
C GLY A 8 2.83 -11.35 7.68
N LEU A 9 2.25 -10.84 8.78
CA LEU A 9 2.57 -11.28 10.14
C LEU A 9 2.28 -12.77 10.32
N MET A 10 1.09 -13.23 9.96
CA MET A 10 0.71 -14.64 10.06
C MET A 10 1.59 -15.55 9.19
N SER A 11 1.88 -15.12 7.95
CA SER A 11 2.71 -15.83 6.99
C SER A 11 4.12 -16.08 7.52
N ALA A 12 4.79 -15.03 8.01
CA ALA A 12 6.15 -15.13 8.56
C ALA A 12 6.20 -15.89 9.88
N TYR A 13 5.19 -15.69 10.74
CA TYR A 13 5.22 -16.25 12.08
C TYR A 13 4.94 -17.75 12.08
N PHE A 14 3.89 -18.20 11.38
CA PHE A 14 3.51 -19.62 11.34
C PHE A 14 4.27 -20.42 10.27
N GLY A 15 4.67 -19.79 9.16
CA GLY A 15 5.40 -20.46 8.09
C GLY A 15 4.64 -21.63 7.45
N GLY A 16 5.40 -22.60 6.92
CA GLY A 16 4.88 -23.87 6.41
C GLY A 16 4.06 -23.77 5.12
N LYS A 17 3.08 -24.68 4.95
CA LYS A 17 2.25 -24.76 3.73
C LYS A 17 1.41 -23.51 3.49
N PHE A 18 0.91 -22.89 4.55
CA PHE A 18 0.15 -21.64 4.46
C PHE A 18 1.00 -20.52 3.86
N ASP A 19 2.20 -20.31 4.39
CA ASP A 19 3.16 -19.33 3.86
C ASP A 19 3.50 -19.63 2.40
N LEU A 20 3.80 -20.88 2.06
CA LEU A 20 4.11 -21.28 0.68
C LEU A 20 2.98 -20.90 -0.31
N ILE A 21 1.74 -21.29 -0.01
CA ILE A 21 0.58 -21.00 -0.88
C ILE A 21 0.35 -19.49 -0.99
N LEU A 22 0.37 -18.79 0.14
CA LEU A 22 0.14 -17.35 0.17
C LEU A 22 1.22 -16.59 -0.61
N GLN A 23 2.49 -16.97 -0.46
CA GLN A 23 3.58 -16.38 -1.23
C GLN A 23 3.43 -16.66 -2.73
N ARG A 24 2.98 -17.85 -3.16
CA ARG A 24 2.72 -18.11 -4.58
C ARG A 24 1.66 -17.17 -5.17
N ILE A 25 0.57 -16.90 -4.44
CA ILE A 25 -0.48 -15.96 -4.86
C ILE A 25 0.08 -14.53 -4.93
N VAL A 26 0.80 -14.11 -3.89
CA VAL A 26 1.44 -12.79 -3.79
C VAL A 26 2.45 -12.57 -4.92
N ASP A 27 3.24 -13.58 -5.25
CA ASP A 27 4.21 -13.55 -6.33
C ASP A 27 3.51 -13.47 -7.68
N ALA A 28 2.50 -14.31 -7.93
CA ALA A 28 1.69 -14.29 -9.15
C ALA A 28 1.07 -12.91 -9.41
N VAL A 29 0.44 -12.29 -8.39
CA VAL A 29 -0.15 -10.95 -8.54
C VAL A 29 0.91 -9.89 -8.81
N GLN A 30 2.08 -9.97 -8.18
CA GLN A 30 3.15 -8.98 -8.35
C GLN A 30 4.01 -9.18 -9.60
N THR A 31 3.83 -10.27 -10.35
CA THR A 31 4.48 -10.43 -11.67
C THR A 31 3.99 -9.42 -12.69
N LEU A 32 2.76 -8.94 -12.54
CA LEU A 32 2.14 -7.97 -13.44
C LEU A 32 2.27 -6.55 -12.87
N PRO A 33 2.51 -5.53 -13.71
CA PRO A 33 2.42 -4.15 -13.27
C PRO A 33 1.03 -3.83 -12.70
N LEU A 34 0.99 -3.21 -11.52
CA LEU A 34 -0.25 -2.92 -10.79
C LEU A 34 -1.31 -2.22 -11.65
N LEU A 35 -0.90 -1.19 -12.41
CA LEU A 35 -1.80 -0.44 -13.28
C LEU A 35 -2.38 -1.29 -14.41
N VAL A 36 -1.57 -2.16 -15.01
CA VAL A 36 -2.01 -3.04 -16.11
C VAL A 36 -3.09 -4.00 -15.61
N LEU A 37 -2.83 -4.63 -14.46
CA LEU A 37 -3.79 -5.54 -13.85
C LEU A 37 -5.06 -4.82 -13.39
N ALA A 38 -4.92 -3.61 -12.83
CA ALA A 38 -6.06 -2.82 -12.39
C ALA A 38 -6.96 -2.40 -13.56
N VAL A 39 -6.39 -1.91 -14.67
CA VAL A 39 -7.15 -1.55 -15.87
C VAL A 39 -7.86 -2.77 -16.46
N ALA A 40 -7.18 -3.92 -16.56
CA ALA A 40 -7.78 -5.14 -17.08
C ALA A 40 -8.99 -5.62 -16.24
N LEU A 41 -8.85 -5.63 -14.91
CA LEU A 41 -9.94 -6.05 -14.02
C LEU A 41 -11.11 -5.07 -14.05
N VAL A 42 -10.86 -3.76 -14.04
CA VAL A 42 -11.93 -2.77 -14.11
C VAL A 42 -12.62 -2.78 -15.48
N ALA A 43 -11.88 -3.03 -16.58
CA ALA A 43 -12.48 -3.19 -17.90
C ALA A 43 -13.47 -4.36 -17.96
N ILE A 44 -13.18 -5.47 -17.26
CA ILE A 44 -14.08 -6.64 -17.18
C ILE A 44 -15.28 -6.36 -16.26
N LEU A 45 -15.04 -5.75 -15.10
CA LEU A 45 -16.10 -5.41 -14.12
C LEU A 45 -16.98 -4.23 -14.59
N GLY A 46 -16.53 -3.49 -15.60
CA GLY A 46 -17.07 -2.23 -16.08
C GLY A 46 -16.52 -1.02 -15.33
N ALA A 47 -16.49 0.14 -15.98
CA ALA A 47 -16.01 1.37 -15.37
C ALA A 47 -16.84 1.80 -14.15
N GLY A 48 -16.21 2.55 -13.24
CA GLY A 48 -16.87 3.16 -12.09
C GLY A 48 -15.99 3.25 -10.84
N ILE A 49 -16.19 4.31 -10.05
CA ILE A 49 -15.36 4.63 -8.87
C ILE A 49 -15.32 3.49 -7.84
N TRP A 50 -16.46 2.87 -7.56
CA TRP A 50 -16.53 1.78 -6.58
C TRP A 50 -15.84 0.50 -7.03
N LYS A 51 -15.90 0.19 -8.32
CA LYS A 51 -15.23 -0.98 -8.90
C LYS A 51 -13.73 -0.76 -8.91
N GLY A 52 -13.29 0.43 -9.33
CA GLY A 52 -11.90 0.87 -9.21
C GLY A 52 -11.38 0.77 -7.77
N PHE A 53 -12.16 1.26 -6.79
CA PHE A 53 -11.82 1.17 -5.38
C PHE A 53 -11.59 -0.27 -4.92
N TRP A 54 -12.53 -1.19 -5.19
CA TRP A 54 -12.40 -2.59 -4.78
C TRP A 54 -11.22 -3.30 -5.46
N VAL A 55 -11.02 -3.04 -6.75
CA VAL A 55 -9.86 -3.57 -7.49
C VAL A 55 -8.55 -3.08 -6.85
N LEU A 56 -8.41 -1.78 -6.61
CA LEU A 56 -7.23 -1.22 -5.97
C LEU A 56 -7.03 -1.76 -4.55
N ALA A 57 -8.11 -1.90 -3.76
CA ALA A 57 -8.04 -2.41 -2.40
C ALA A 57 -7.46 -3.83 -2.36
N VAL A 58 -7.94 -4.73 -3.23
CA VAL A 58 -7.46 -6.12 -3.32
C VAL A 58 -6.04 -6.18 -3.89
N LEU A 59 -5.76 -5.48 -4.98
CA LEU A 59 -4.45 -5.49 -5.62
C LEU A 59 -3.35 -4.82 -4.78
N SER A 60 -3.72 -4.00 -3.80
CA SER A 60 -2.77 -3.38 -2.86
C SER A 60 -2.29 -4.31 -1.74
N ILE A 61 -2.93 -5.48 -1.52
CA ILE A 61 -2.61 -6.41 -0.42
C ILE A 61 -1.17 -6.98 -0.49
N PRO A 62 -0.64 -7.40 -1.65
CA PRO A 62 0.63 -8.14 -1.71
C PRO A 62 1.87 -7.35 -1.24
N ARG A 63 1.92 -6.04 -1.51
CA ARG A 63 3.06 -5.18 -1.13
C ARG A 63 3.29 -5.11 0.39
N PRO A 64 2.32 -4.63 1.21
CA PRO A 64 2.49 -4.60 2.66
C PRO A 64 2.67 -6.01 3.24
N LEU A 65 2.02 -7.03 2.68
CA LEU A 65 2.21 -8.42 3.09
C LEU A 65 3.67 -8.84 2.98
N ARG A 66 4.32 -8.59 1.85
CA ARG A 66 5.72 -8.96 1.62
C ARG A 66 6.68 -8.20 2.54
N VAL A 67 6.47 -6.89 2.70
CA VAL A 67 7.34 -6.05 3.53
C VAL A 67 7.21 -6.40 5.02
N ILE A 68 5.99 -6.59 5.52
CA ILE A 68 5.76 -7.00 6.90
C ILE A 68 6.26 -8.42 7.15
N ARG A 69 6.07 -9.34 6.20
CA ARG A 69 6.64 -10.69 6.29
C ARG A 69 8.16 -10.64 6.46
N GLY A 70 8.87 -9.85 5.64
CA GLY A 70 10.32 -9.68 5.76
C GLY A 70 10.73 -9.12 7.12
N SER A 71 10.01 -8.10 7.60
CA SER A 71 10.27 -7.48 8.91
C SER A 71 10.06 -8.47 10.06
N VAL A 72 9.01 -9.29 9.99
CA VAL A 72 8.70 -10.30 11.01
C VAL A 72 9.72 -11.43 11.02
N LEU A 73 10.19 -11.88 9.84
CA LEU A 73 11.26 -12.88 9.76
C LEU A 73 12.54 -12.36 10.43
N SER A 74 12.92 -11.11 10.15
CA SER A 74 14.09 -10.48 10.78
C SER A 74 13.94 -10.38 12.30
N VAL A 75 12.80 -9.89 12.80
CA VAL A 75 12.57 -9.75 14.26
C VAL A 75 12.53 -11.11 14.94
N ARG A 76 11.98 -12.14 14.30
CA ARG A 76 11.87 -13.49 14.87
C ARG A 76 13.25 -14.13 15.14
N GLU A 77 14.28 -13.75 14.39
CA GLU A 77 15.64 -14.27 14.53
C GLU A 77 16.46 -13.53 15.61
N GLU A 78 15.89 -12.49 16.25
CA GLU A 78 16.56 -11.73 17.31
C GLU A 78 16.75 -12.53 18.61
N LEU A 79 17.88 -12.30 19.30
CA LEU A 79 18.28 -13.04 20.50
C LEU A 79 17.26 -12.95 21.65
N PHE A 80 16.60 -11.80 21.81
CA PHE A 80 15.60 -11.61 22.86
C PHE A 80 14.32 -12.43 22.59
N ILE A 81 13.99 -12.69 21.33
CA ILE A 81 12.88 -13.57 20.95
C ILE A 81 13.21 -15.01 21.28
N LEU A 82 14.40 -15.47 20.89
CA LEU A 82 14.88 -16.83 21.20
C LEU A 82 14.93 -17.05 22.71
N SER A 83 15.45 -16.08 23.46
CA SER A 83 15.50 -16.13 24.93
C SER A 83 14.11 -16.19 25.56
N ALA A 84 13.15 -15.39 25.07
CA ALA A 84 11.78 -15.43 25.57
C ALA A 84 11.12 -16.81 25.32
N GLN A 85 11.37 -17.42 24.16
CA GLN A 85 10.89 -18.77 23.85
C GLN A 85 11.54 -19.83 24.76
N SER A 86 12.85 -19.74 25.01
CA SER A 86 13.55 -20.64 25.94
C SER A 86 13.02 -20.56 27.37
N LEU A 87 12.47 -19.41 27.78
CA LEU A 87 11.79 -19.21 29.07
C LEU A 87 10.32 -19.67 29.08
N GLY A 88 9.86 -20.35 28.03
CA GLY A 88 8.51 -20.91 27.95
C GLY A 88 7.43 -19.92 27.49
N ALA A 89 7.79 -18.79 26.87
CA ALA A 89 6.80 -17.89 26.30
C ALA A 89 6.04 -18.58 25.15
N THR A 90 4.71 -18.61 25.23
CA THR A 90 3.87 -19.15 24.17
C THR A 90 3.99 -18.35 22.89
N ASN A 91 3.73 -19.01 21.75
CA ASN A 91 3.77 -18.37 20.44
C ASN A 91 2.91 -17.09 20.36
N ASN A 92 1.69 -17.12 20.89
CA ASN A 92 0.83 -15.95 20.92
C ASN A 92 1.43 -14.81 21.77
N ARG A 93 2.03 -15.13 22.92
CA ARG A 93 2.70 -14.14 23.77
C ARG A 93 3.87 -13.50 23.02
N VAL A 94 4.69 -14.30 22.34
CA VAL A 94 5.82 -13.80 21.54
C VAL A 94 5.34 -12.91 20.40
N MET A 95 4.33 -13.37 19.66
CA MET A 95 3.78 -12.63 18.53
C MET A 95 3.23 -11.26 18.94
N PHE A 96 2.33 -11.20 19.94
CA PHE A 96 1.66 -9.95 20.29
C PHE A 96 2.47 -9.02 21.20
N ARG A 97 3.36 -9.56 22.04
CA ARG A 97 4.10 -8.74 23.02
C ARG A 97 5.51 -8.39 22.58
N HIS A 98 6.09 -9.14 21.64
CA HIS A 98 7.46 -8.93 21.20
C HIS A 98 7.55 -8.63 19.70
N VAL A 99 6.96 -9.46 18.84
CA VAL A 99 7.08 -9.28 17.38
C VAL A 99 6.26 -8.10 16.89
N LEU A 100 4.95 -8.07 17.18
CA LEU A 100 4.03 -7.07 16.66
C LEU A 100 4.49 -5.64 16.99
N PRO A 101 4.86 -5.28 18.25
CA PRO A 101 5.33 -3.94 18.57
C PRO A 101 6.58 -3.53 17.77
N ASN A 102 7.50 -4.46 17.50
CA ASN A 102 8.72 -4.19 16.73
C ASN A 102 8.44 -3.96 15.23
N VAL A 103 7.36 -4.54 14.68
CA VAL A 103 6.98 -4.33 13.27
C VAL A 103 5.92 -3.24 13.07
N MET A 104 5.43 -2.62 14.15
CA MET A 104 4.47 -1.51 14.05
C MET A 104 5.06 -0.29 13.34
N ALA A 105 6.35 0.03 13.57
CA ALA A 105 7.02 1.14 12.91
C ALA A 105 6.96 1.01 11.37
N PRO A 106 7.46 -0.07 10.75
CA PRO A 106 7.33 -0.24 9.30
C PRO A 106 5.87 -0.34 8.84
N MET A 107 4.94 -0.90 9.63
CA MET A 107 3.51 -0.93 9.30
C MET A 107 2.92 0.47 9.15
N ILE A 108 3.24 1.38 10.07
CA ILE A 108 2.73 2.75 10.07
C ILE A 108 3.26 3.52 8.85
N VAL A 109 4.55 3.38 8.55
CA VAL A 109 5.19 4.02 7.38
C VAL A 109 4.57 3.54 6.07
N LEU A 110 4.33 2.23 5.94
CA LEU A 110 3.68 1.64 4.77
C LEU A 110 2.27 2.20 4.53
N ILE A 111 1.52 2.54 5.58
CA ILE A 111 0.18 3.11 5.45
C ILE A 111 0.25 4.48 4.76
N SER A 112 1.18 5.35 5.16
CA SER A 112 1.36 6.68 4.55
C SER A 112 1.74 6.57 3.07
N TYR A 113 2.72 5.71 2.76
CA TYR A 113 3.13 5.45 1.38
C TYR A 113 1.99 4.88 0.51
N ALA A 114 1.16 4.01 1.10
CA ALA A 114 0.04 3.42 0.38
C ALA A 114 -1.03 4.45 -0.01
N ILE A 115 -1.28 5.46 0.83
CA ILE A 115 -2.22 6.54 0.51
C ILE A 115 -1.73 7.29 -0.73
N ALA A 116 -0.47 7.70 -0.74
CA ALA A 116 0.14 8.41 -1.86
C ALA A 116 0.02 7.62 -3.18
N ILE A 117 0.37 6.33 -3.16
CA ILE A 117 0.25 5.47 -4.34
C ILE A 117 -1.20 5.29 -4.79
N THR A 118 -2.13 5.18 -3.83
CA THR A 118 -3.55 4.96 -4.15
C THR A 118 -4.14 6.17 -4.87
N ILE A 119 -3.78 7.38 -4.44
CA ILE A 119 -4.19 8.63 -5.11
C ILE A 119 -3.71 8.67 -6.56
N VAL A 120 -2.40 8.41 -6.78
CA VAL A 120 -1.83 8.42 -8.14
C VAL A 120 -2.45 7.32 -9.02
N THR A 121 -2.67 6.13 -8.45
CA THR A 121 -3.22 4.99 -9.19
C THR A 121 -4.69 5.22 -9.53
N GLU A 122 -5.50 5.74 -8.61
CA GLU A 122 -6.90 6.13 -8.88
C GLU A 122 -6.96 7.22 -9.96
N ALA A 123 -6.16 8.28 -9.83
CA ALA A 123 -6.11 9.33 -10.84
C ALA A 123 -5.70 8.78 -12.21
N SER A 124 -4.79 7.81 -12.26
CA SER A 124 -4.38 7.12 -13.49
C SER A 124 -5.52 6.29 -14.10
N LEU A 125 -6.27 5.55 -13.29
CA LEU A 125 -7.44 4.79 -13.77
C LEU A 125 -8.55 5.72 -14.29
N SER A 126 -8.80 6.81 -13.58
CA SER A 126 -9.76 7.84 -13.95
C SER A 126 -9.32 8.59 -15.23
N PHE A 127 -8.02 8.86 -15.38
CA PHE A 127 -7.44 9.37 -16.61
C PHE A 127 -7.64 8.37 -17.76
N LEU A 128 -7.39 7.08 -17.55
CA LEU A 128 -7.59 6.04 -18.56
C LEU A 128 -9.06 5.72 -18.85
N GLY A 129 -10.02 6.45 -18.26
CA GLY A 129 -11.44 6.30 -18.54
C GLY A 129 -12.08 5.04 -17.95
N VAL A 130 -11.40 4.33 -17.06
CA VAL A 130 -11.93 3.14 -16.37
C VAL A 130 -12.30 3.42 -14.92
N GLY A 131 -11.76 4.50 -14.33
CA GLY A 131 -12.03 4.91 -12.95
C GLY A 131 -13.36 5.65 -12.76
N ALA A 132 -13.32 6.77 -12.04
CA ALA A 132 -14.46 7.66 -11.88
C ALA A 132 -14.99 8.13 -13.23
N GLN A 133 -16.32 8.26 -13.32
CA GLN A 133 -17.01 8.70 -14.54
C GLN A 133 -17.88 9.92 -14.22
N PRO A 134 -18.05 10.86 -15.17
CA PRO A 134 -19.03 11.94 -15.02
C PRO A 134 -20.41 11.39 -14.61
N PRO A 135 -21.11 12.02 -13.65
CA PRO A 135 -20.86 13.33 -13.03
C PRO A 135 -19.92 13.31 -11.81
N THR A 136 -19.28 12.18 -11.50
CA THR A 136 -18.41 12.05 -10.31
C THR A 136 -17.15 12.92 -10.46
N PRO A 137 -16.87 13.85 -9.54
CA PRO A 137 -15.67 14.67 -9.63
C PRO A 137 -14.42 13.84 -9.29
N SER A 138 -13.42 13.86 -10.18
CA SER A 138 -12.10 13.26 -9.96
C SER A 138 -11.04 14.08 -10.69
N TRP A 139 -9.90 14.36 -10.03
CA TRP A 139 -8.77 15.05 -10.65
C TRP A 139 -8.21 14.28 -11.85
N GLY A 140 -8.27 12.94 -11.83
CA GLY A 140 -7.87 12.11 -12.97
C GLY A 140 -8.75 12.32 -14.20
N VAL A 141 -10.08 12.44 -14.00
CA VAL A 141 -11.02 12.74 -15.10
C VAL A 141 -10.82 14.16 -15.65
N MET A 142 -10.50 15.13 -14.78
CA MET A 142 -10.23 16.50 -15.20
C MET A 142 -9.00 16.60 -16.11
N LEU A 143 -8.01 15.73 -15.92
CA LEU A 143 -6.79 15.69 -16.73
C LEU A 143 -7.03 15.19 -18.16
N THR A 144 -7.94 14.25 -18.39
CA THR A 144 -8.30 13.84 -19.76
C THR A 144 -9.29 14.79 -20.40
N GLY A 145 -10.50 14.91 -19.86
CA GLY A 145 -11.62 15.55 -20.56
C GLY A 145 -11.31 16.98 -21.04
N SER A 146 -11.45 17.96 -20.15
CA SER A 146 -11.16 19.35 -20.48
C SER A 146 -9.66 19.65 -20.46
N GLY A 147 -8.87 18.95 -19.64
CA GLY A 147 -7.43 19.12 -19.56
C GLY A 147 -6.70 18.82 -20.87
N GLN A 148 -6.98 17.67 -21.50
CA GLN A 148 -6.34 17.28 -22.77
C GLN A 148 -6.92 18.05 -23.95
N ALA A 149 -8.25 18.20 -24.02
CA ALA A 149 -8.93 18.84 -25.15
C ALA A 149 -8.56 20.32 -25.31
N TYR A 150 -8.37 21.04 -24.21
CA TYR A 150 -8.09 22.48 -24.21
C TYR A 150 -6.65 22.79 -23.79
N PHE A 151 -5.72 21.84 -23.87
CA PHE A 151 -4.35 22.07 -23.39
C PHE A 151 -3.67 23.25 -24.11
N GLN A 152 -3.84 23.36 -25.44
CA GLN A 152 -3.22 24.43 -26.23
C GLN A 152 -3.87 25.80 -26.03
N THR A 153 -5.17 25.83 -25.75
CA THR A 153 -5.95 27.08 -25.64
C THR A 153 -6.12 27.54 -24.21
N ASN A 154 -6.09 26.62 -23.26
CA ASN A 154 -6.38 26.84 -21.86
C ASN A 154 -5.68 25.82 -20.93
N PRO A 155 -4.33 25.84 -20.86
CA PRO A 155 -3.52 24.82 -20.18
C PRO A 155 -3.80 24.70 -18.67
N ARG A 156 -4.33 25.75 -18.02
CA ARG A 156 -4.72 25.74 -16.60
C ARG A 156 -5.72 24.63 -16.27
N LEU A 157 -6.53 24.16 -17.22
CA LEU A 157 -7.47 23.05 -17.01
C LEU A 157 -6.76 21.71 -16.74
N ALA A 158 -5.55 21.52 -17.25
CA ALA A 158 -4.72 20.35 -16.96
C ALA A 158 -3.72 20.62 -15.80
N LEU A 159 -3.13 21.81 -15.75
CA LEU A 159 -2.09 22.13 -14.76
C LEU A 159 -2.64 22.16 -13.32
N LEU A 160 -3.85 22.66 -13.10
CA LEU A 160 -4.44 22.74 -11.76
C LEU A 160 -4.70 21.36 -11.13
N PRO A 161 -5.41 20.41 -11.78
CA PRO A 161 -5.58 19.08 -11.21
C PRO A 161 -4.25 18.33 -11.06
N GLY A 162 -3.30 18.52 -12.00
CA GLY A 162 -1.95 17.96 -11.87
C GLY A 162 -1.23 18.47 -10.62
N PHE A 163 -1.24 19.79 -10.40
CA PHE A 163 -0.64 20.41 -9.22
C PHE A 163 -1.33 19.99 -7.92
N ALA A 164 -2.65 19.83 -7.92
CA ALA A 164 -3.41 19.34 -6.77
C ALA A 164 -2.99 17.92 -6.39
N ILE A 165 -2.92 16.99 -7.37
CA ILE A 165 -2.44 15.62 -7.14
C ILE A 165 -1.02 15.65 -6.59
N SER A 166 -0.10 16.36 -7.25
CA SER A 166 1.31 16.44 -6.85
C SER A 166 1.47 16.98 -5.42
N SER A 167 0.75 18.05 -5.08
CA SER A 167 0.84 18.68 -3.75
C SER A 167 0.35 17.75 -2.65
N VAL A 168 -0.78 17.08 -2.85
CA VAL A 168 -1.33 16.12 -1.87
C VAL A 168 -0.41 14.92 -1.71
N VAL A 169 0.08 14.35 -2.82
CA VAL A 169 1.01 13.22 -2.79
C VAL A 169 2.31 13.61 -2.09
N PHE A 170 2.83 14.80 -2.36
CA PHE A 170 4.02 15.31 -1.67
C PHE A 170 3.79 15.47 -0.17
N ALA A 171 2.70 16.11 0.24
CA ALA A 171 2.35 16.31 1.65
C ALA A 171 2.19 14.98 2.40
N VAL A 172 1.52 13.99 1.80
CA VAL A 172 1.33 12.66 2.39
C VAL A 172 2.66 11.91 2.52
N ASN A 173 3.55 12.01 1.54
CA ASN A 173 4.88 11.39 1.63
C ASN A 173 5.73 12.06 2.71
N MET A 174 5.80 13.40 2.74
CA MET A 174 6.52 14.12 3.80
C MET A 174 6.00 13.79 5.19
N PHE A 175 4.67 13.68 5.35
CA PHE A 175 4.07 13.25 6.61
C PHE A 175 4.48 11.82 6.98
N GLY A 176 4.51 10.92 6.00
CA GLY A 176 4.99 9.54 6.20
C GLY A 176 6.45 9.46 6.62
N ASP A 177 7.31 10.26 6.02
CA ASP A 177 8.74 10.33 6.36
C ASP A 177 8.95 10.93 7.75
N ALA A 178 8.26 12.03 8.09
CA ALA A 178 8.33 12.60 9.44
C ALA A 178 7.83 11.60 10.51
N LEU A 179 6.76 10.86 10.22
CA LEU A 179 6.24 9.82 11.11
C LEU A 179 7.22 8.65 11.25
N ARG A 180 7.92 8.29 10.17
CA ARG A 180 8.99 7.29 10.21
C ARG A 180 10.12 7.74 11.12
N ASP A 181 10.58 8.97 10.97
CA ASP A 181 11.72 9.51 11.71
C ASP A 181 11.46 9.53 13.22
N GLU A 182 10.23 9.86 13.63
CA GLU A 182 9.83 9.86 15.04
C GLU A 182 9.66 8.44 15.61
N LEU A 183 9.24 7.48 14.79
CA LEU A 183 8.98 6.10 15.19
C LEU A 183 10.22 5.20 15.11
N ASP A 184 11.29 5.61 14.41
CA ASP A 184 12.52 4.83 14.30
C ASP A 184 13.31 4.88 15.62
N PRO A 185 13.38 3.77 16.39
CA PRO A 185 14.09 3.75 17.66
C PRO A 185 15.60 3.92 17.48
N ARG A 186 16.17 3.61 16.30
CA ARG A 186 17.60 3.71 16.04
C ARG A 186 18.09 5.15 15.89
N MET A 187 17.18 6.08 15.62
CA MET A 187 17.47 7.52 15.56
C MET A 187 17.45 8.18 16.95
N ARG A 188 16.87 7.51 17.95
CA ARG A 188 16.91 7.92 19.36
C ARG A 188 18.18 7.35 20.00
N GLY A 189 19.32 7.94 19.64
CA GLY A 189 20.57 7.69 20.35
C GLY A 189 20.54 8.33 21.73
N THR A 190 20.04 7.61 22.74
CA THR A 190 20.39 7.70 24.17
C THR A 190 19.86 6.48 24.91
#